data_AF-A0A2V3I800-F1
#
_entry.id   AF-A0A2V3I800-F1
#
_cell.length_a   1.000
_cell.length_b   1.000
_cell.length_c   1.000
_cell.angle_alpha   90.00
_cell.angle_beta   90.00
_cell.angle_gamma   90.00
#
_symmetry.space_group_name_H-M   'P 1'
#
loop_
_entity.id
_entity.type
_entity.pdbx_description
1 polymer ?
#
loop_
_entity_poly.entity_id
_entity_poly.type
_entity_poly.pdbx_seq_one_letter_code
_entity_poly.pdbx_strand_id
1 'polypeptide(L)'
;MTFTTDIDDLIRLDRGDTKRLRNIRDVIKHDNFITSVDKKYVESLISAYLRNQSLDESEVNIKSRTIVELKDNVKPTGRETTSSSSLFSGSNKNWVF
;
A
#
# COMPACT_ATOMS: atom_id res chain seq x y z
N MET A 1 5.16 21.69 2.33
CA MET A 1 5.38 20.92 1.09
C MET A 1 5.92 21.88 0.05
N THR A 2 7.16 21.69 -0.42
CA THR A 2 7.72 22.51 -1.51
C THR A 2 8.00 21.60 -2.70
N PHE A 3 7.75 22.11 -3.91
CA PHE A 3 7.77 21.30 -5.13
C PHE A 3 9.13 20.59 -5.36
N THR A 4 10.23 21.19 -4.93
CA THR A 4 11.57 20.58 -5.00
C THR A 4 11.77 19.45 -3.99
N THR A 5 11.26 19.60 -2.75
CA THR A 5 11.29 18.52 -1.75
C THR A 5 10.51 17.30 -2.24
N ASP A 6 9.35 17.53 -2.86
CA ASP A 6 8.51 16.45 -3.38
C ASP A 6 9.21 15.69 -4.51
N ILE A 7 9.92 16.42 -5.39
CA ILE A 7 10.76 15.80 -6.41
C ILE A 7 11.90 15.00 -5.79
N ASP A 8 12.58 15.53 -4.76
CA ASP A 8 13.66 14.82 -4.08
C ASP A 8 13.16 13.50 -3.46
N ASP A 9 11.97 13.51 -2.86
CA ASP A 9 11.34 12.29 -2.32
C ASP A 9 10.95 11.29 -3.41
N LEU A 10 10.39 11.76 -4.52
CA LEU A 10 10.08 10.90 -5.68
C LEU A 10 11.35 10.25 -6.26
N ILE A 11 12.46 11.00 -6.35
CA ILE A 11 13.75 10.46 -6.80
C ILE A 11 14.29 9.46 -5.78
N ARG A 12 14.23 9.79 -4.48
CA ARG A 12 14.73 8.92 -3.40
C ARG A 12 13.97 7.59 -3.33
N LEU A 13 12.68 7.62 -3.61
CA LEU A 13 11.81 6.44 -3.61
C LEU A 13 11.80 5.69 -4.96
N ASP A 14 12.55 6.18 -5.96
CA ASP A 14 12.55 5.65 -7.33
C ASP A 14 11.12 5.53 -7.90
N ARG A 15 10.35 6.62 -7.78
CA ARG A 15 8.94 6.71 -8.22
C ARG A 15 8.81 7.63 -9.42
N GLY A 16 8.63 7.02 -10.58
CA GLY A 16 8.54 7.72 -11.86
C GLY A 16 9.87 7.74 -12.61
N ASP A 17 10.01 8.67 -13.54
CA ASP A 17 11.22 8.84 -14.36
C ASP A 17 12.18 9.77 -13.62
N THR A 18 13.15 9.17 -12.94
CA THR A 18 14.14 9.90 -12.14
C THR A 18 15.01 10.84 -12.97
N LYS A 19 15.24 10.54 -14.25
CA LYS A 19 16.00 11.42 -15.15
C LYS A 19 15.20 12.67 -15.46
N ARG A 20 13.90 12.51 -15.76
CA ARG A 20 12.99 13.63 -15.99
C ARG A 20 12.81 14.47 -14.73
N LEU A 21 12.63 13.84 -13.57
CA LEU A 21 12.52 14.51 -12.28
C LEU A 21 13.77 15.34 -11.95
N ARG A 22 14.97 14.81 -12.20
CA ARG A 22 16.23 15.56 -12.03
C ARG A 22 16.29 16.78 -12.95
N ASN A 23 15.90 16.63 -14.21
CA ASN A 23 15.88 17.75 -15.16
C ASN A 23 14.91 18.86 -14.70
N ILE A 24 13.69 18.49 -14.29
CA ILE A 24 12.70 19.45 -13.78
C ILE A 24 13.25 20.19 -12.55
N ARG A 25 13.85 19.45 -11.60
CA ARG A 25 14.46 20.04 -10.39
C ARG A 25 15.56 21.03 -10.74
N ASP A 26 16.44 20.70 -11.69
CA ASP A 26 17.54 21.58 -12.09
C ASP A 26 17.00 22.86 -12.77
N VAL A 27 16.02 22.74 -13.68
CA VAL A 27 15.38 23.91 -14.32
C VAL A 27 14.72 24.81 -13.29
N ILE A 28 13.98 24.26 -12.32
CA ILE A 28 13.37 25.06 -11.25
C ILE A 28 14.43 25.75 -10.39
N LYS A 29 15.54 25.06 -10.09
CA LYS A 29 16.63 25.63 -9.29
C LYS A 29 17.36 26.78 -10.00
N HIS A 30 17.50 26.71 -11.32
CA HIS A 30 18.23 27.71 -12.10
C HIS A 30 17.32 28.85 -12.60
N ASP A 31 16.16 28.50 -13.14
CA ASP A 31 15.29 29.41 -13.87
C ASP A 31 14.00 29.75 -13.11
N ASN A 32 13.74 29.08 -11.98
CA ASN A 32 12.53 29.25 -11.17
C ASN A 32 11.23 29.05 -11.99
N PHE A 33 11.33 28.25 -13.05
CA PHE A 33 10.28 28.03 -14.02
C PHE A 33 9.92 26.54 -14.09
N ILE A 34 8.65 26.26 -14.38
CA ILE A 34 8.17 24.91 -14.65
C ILE A 34 7.09 24.93 -15.72
N THR A 35 7.14 23.95 -16.63
CA THR A 35 6.08 23.77 -17.63
C THR A 35 4.83 23.18 -16.98
N SER A 36 3.64 23.48 -17.53
CA SER A 36 2.38 22.89 -17.05
C SER A 36 2.36 21.36 -17.18
N VAL A 37 3.05 20.82 -18.18
CA VAL A 37 3.19 19.39 -18.43
C VAL A 37 4.01 18.74 -17.31
N ASP A 38 5.16 19.33 -16.96
CA ASP A 38 6.01 18.82 -15.88
C ASP A 38 5.36 19.00 -14.52
N LYS A 39 4.65 20.11 -14.30
CA LYS A 39 3.86 20.32 -13.10
C LYS A 39 2.82 19.22 -12.90
N LYS A 40 1.99 18.95 -13.92
CA LYS A 40 0.99 17.87 -13.88
C LYS A 40 1.61 16.49 -13.68
N TYR A 41 2.77 16.26 -14.31
CA TYR A 41 3.50 15.01 -14.15
C TYR A 41 3.91 14.78 -12.68
N VAL A 42 4.55 15.78 -12.06
CA VAL A 42 4.96 15.69 -10.65
C VAL A 42 3.75 15.62 -9.71
N GLU A 43 2.71 16.42 -9.92
CA GLU A 43 1.47 16.38 -9.12
C GLU A 43 0.81 14.99 -9.15
N SER A 44 0.81 14.33 -10.32
CA SER A 44 0.28 12.97 -10.45
C SER A 44 1.08 11.95 -9.63
N LEU A 45 2.42 12.08 -9.62
CA LEU A 45 3.31 11.23 -8.83
C LEU A 45 3.14 11.48 -7.32
N ILE A 46 3.04 12.74 -6.90
CA ILE A 46 2.77 13.12 -5.50
C ILE A 46 1.44 12.50 -5.04
N SER A 47 0.39 12.63 -5.85
CA SER A 47 -0.93 12.06 -5.54
C SER A 47 -0.86 10.53 -5.41
N ALA A 48 -0.15 9.86 -6.33
CA ALA A 48 -0.05 8.41 -6.34
C ALA A 48 0.79 7.83 -5.19
N TYR A 49 1.91 8.49 -4.85
CA TYR A 49 2.93 7.89 -3.97
C TYR A 49 3.11 8.58 -2.63
N LEU A 50 2.92 9.90 -2.54
CA LEU A 50 3.19 10.68 -1.32
C LEU A 50 1.90 10.99 -0.54
N ARG A 51 0.78 11.30 -1.20
CA ARG A 51 -0.50 11.56 -0.53
C ARG A 51 -1.12 10.31 0.08
N ASN A 52 -1.02 9.18 -0.60
CA ASN A 52 -1.51 7.91 -0.07
C ASN A 52 -0.71 7.41 1.14
N GLN A 53 0.54 7.86 1.33
CA GLN A 53 1.30 7.60 2.56
C GLN A 53 0.77 8.40 3.76
N SER A 54 0.21 9.58 3.53
CA SER A 54 -0.36 10.43 4.60
C SER A 54 -1.81 10.08 4.98
N LEU A 55 -2.52 9.34 4.13
CA LEU A 55 -3.95 9.03 4.31
C LEU A 55 -4.22 7.72 5.04
N ASP A 56 -3.20 6.92 5.34
CA ASP A 56 -3.41 5.70 6.14
C ASP A 56 -3.62 5.98 7.65
N GLU A 57 -3.44 7.23 8.10
CA GLU A 57 -3.71 7.63 9.50
C GLU A 57 -4.76 8.76 9.64
N SER A 58 -5.33 9.27 8.54
CA SER A 58 -6.29 10.38 8.60
C SER A 58 -7.41 10.29 7.55
N GLU A 59 -8.02 9.13 7.39
CA GLU A 59 -9.36 9.06 6.81
C GLU A 59 -10.25 8.12 7.64
N VAL A 60 -10.56 8.59 8.85
CA VAL A 60 -11.74 8.09 9.57
C VAL A 60 -12.96 8.46 8.72
N ASN A 61 -13.56 7.45 8.11
CA ASN A 61 -14.98 7.37 7.77
C ASN A 61 -15.53 8.49 6.87
N ILE A 62 -15.65 8.28 5.55
CA ILE A 62 -16.92 8.46 4.81
C ILE A 62 -16.97 7.50 3.60
N LYS A 63 -17.88 6.54 3.71
CA LYS A 63 -18.67 5.90 2.63
C LYS A 63 -18.03 4.78 1.79
N SER A 64 -18.29 3.56 2.28
CA SER A 64 -18.87 2.45 1.51
C SER A 64 -18.04 1.88 0.36
N ARG A 65 -17.06 1.05 0.68
CA ARG A 65 -16.75 -0.10 -0.18
C ARG A 65 -16.67 -1.35 0.67
N THR A 66 -17.76 -2.10 0.62
CA THR A 66 -17.97 -3.44 1.11
C THR A 66 -16.68 -4.25 1.14
N ILE A 67 -16.12 -4.44 2.33
CA ILE A 67 -15.07 -5.43 2.58
C ILE A 67 -15.79 -6.76 2.79
N VAL A 68 -15.89 -7.55 1.73
CA VAL A 68 -15.96 -9.01 1.86
C VAL A 68 -14.65 -9.52 1.32
N GLU A 69 -13.72 -9.78 2.23
CA GLU A 69 -13.04 -11.07 2.35
C GLU A 69 -12.12 -11.00 3.57
N LEU A 70 -12.69 -11.38 4.72
CA LEU A 70 -11.91 -11.73 5.90
C LEU A 70 -11.28 -13.09 5.63
N LYS A 71 -9.98 -13.11 5.33
CA LYS A 71 -9.17 -14.32 5.44
C LYS A 71 -8.06 -14.13 6.46
N ASP A 72 -8.12 -15.04 7.43
CA ASP A 72 -7.07 -15.50 8.32
C ASP A 72 -6.48 -14.53 9.33
N ASN A 73 -6.92 -14.67 10.59
CA ASN A 73 -5.93 -14.80 11.66
C ASN A 73 -6.40 -15.68 12.83
N VAL A 74 -5.52 -16.62 13.16
CA VAL A 74 -5.54 -17.56 14.28
C VAL A 74 -5.33 -16.83 15.61
N LYS A 75 -6.08 -17.19 16.66
CA LYS A 75 -5.53 -17.22 18.04
C LYS A 75 -6.34 -18.15 18.96
N PRO A 76 -5.68 -18.80 19.96
CA PRO A 76 -6.25 -19.87 20.76
C PRO A 76 -6.96 -19.31 21.99
N THR A 77 -8.08 -19.94 22.37
CA THR A 77 -8.72 -19.75 23.67
C THR A 77 -9.24 -21.09 24.16
N GLY A 78 -8.85 -21.44 25.39
CA GLY A 78 -9.22 -22.69 26.04
C GLY A 78 -10.62 -22.66 26.65
N ARG A 79 -11.08 -23.89 26.98
CA ARG A 79 -12.05 -24.30 28.02
C ARG A 79 -13.45 -23.65 27.89
N GLU A 80 -14.57 -24.34 27.76
CA GLU A 80 -15.07 -25.56 28.40
C GLU A 80 -16.24 -26.15 27.59
N THR A 81 -16.35 -27.48 27.63
CA THR A 81 -17.57 -28.29 27.86
C THR A 81 -18.88 -28.00 27.09
N THR A 82 -19.21 -28.87 26.13
CA THR A 82 -20.48 -29.65 26.02
C THR A 82 -20.42 -30.51 24.74
N SER A 83 -20.14 -31.81 24.86
CA SER A 83 -21.11 -32.92 24.86
C SER A 83 -21.75 -33.25 23.50
N SER A 84 -21.42 -34.48 23.06
CA SER A 84 -22.16 -35.37 22.14
C SER A 84 -22.06 -35.01 20.65
N SER A 85 -21.82 -35.90 19.69
CA SER A 85 -21.58 -37.34 19.50
C SER A 85 -21.15 -37.43 18.00
N SER A 86 -20.51 -38.43 17.40
CA SER A 86 -20.55 -39.87 17.51
C SER A 86 -19.35 -40.43 16.70
N LEU A 87 -19.02 -41.67 17.01
CA LEU A 87 -17.93 -42.49 16.51
C LEU A 87 -18.05 -42.76 15.00
N PHE A 88 -16.93 -42.72 14.26
CA PHE A 88 -16.58 -43.79 13.31
C PHE A 88 -15.05 -43.88 13.13
N SER A 89 -14.51 -45.04 13.51
CA SER A 89 -13.14 -45.47 13.26
C SER A 89 -12.91 -45.81 11.79
N GLY A 90 -11.72 -45.50 11.27
CA GLY A 90 -11.22 -46.00 9.99
C GLY A 90 -9.69 -45.98 9.95
N SER A 91 -9.08 -47.14 10.21
CA SER A 91 -7.63 -47.37 10.31
C SER A 91 -6.88 -47.28 8.96
N ASN A 92 -5.60 -46.88 9.10
CA ASN A 92 -4.39 -47.04 8.28
C ASN A 92 -4.43 -47.81 6.93
N LYS A 93 -3.58 -47.39 5.96
CA LYS A 93 -2.47 -48.16 5.34
C LYS A 93 -1.46 -47.23 4.64
N ASN A 94 -0.17 -47.45 4.92
CA ASN A 94 0.99 -47.00 4.16
C ASN A 94 1.08 -47.74 2.81
N TRP A 95 1.42 -47.05 1.72
CA TRP A 95 2.11 -47.67 0.59
C TRP A 95 3.18 -46.75 0.03
N VAL A 96 4.41 -47.25 0.12
CA VAL A 96 5.62 -46.80 -0.55
C VAL A 96 5.60 -47.41 -1.96
N PHE A 97 5.90 -46.62 -2.98
CA PHE A 97 6.46 -47.07 -4.25
C PHE A 97 7.46 -46.02 -4.75
#